data_AF-A0A651E784-F1
#
_entry.id   AF-A0A651E784-F1
#
_cell.length_a   1.000
_cell.length_b   1.000
_cell.length_c   1.000
_cell.angle_alpha   90.00
_cell.angle_beta   90.00
_cell.angle_gamma   90.00
#
_symmetry.space_group_name_H-M   'P 1'
#
loop_
_entity.id
_entity.type
_entity.pdbx_description
1 polymer ?
#
loop_
_entity_poly.entity_id
_entity_poly.type
_entity_poly.pdbx_seq_one_letter_code
_entity_poly.pdbx_strand_id
1 'polypeptide(L)'
;MPKPWRLTRQAERSLVDIARWTIETFGPRQATAYETDLIARCQAVADGAAPSQSCRRLIDPDLPEDLRFTRCGQHFIVFIDNPDAVIVIDFLHARSDLPGKLARLGGEGARRR
;
A
#
# COMPACT_ATOMS: atom_id res chain seq x y z
N MET A 1 -0.55 -9.02 17.84
CA MET A 1 -0.55 -7.74 18.58
C MET A 1 -0.59 -6.62 17.55
N PRO A 2 -1.38 -5.56 17.77
CA PRO A 2 -1.41 -4.42 16.87
C PRO A 2 -0.03 -3.77 16.79
N LYS A 3 0.46 -3.55 15.58
CA LYS A 3 1.72 -2.87 15.32
C LYS A 3 1.45 -1.41 14.95
N PRO A 4 2.36 -0.47 15.24
CA PRO A 4 2.28 0.85 14.62
C PRO A 4 2.39 0.70 13.09
N TRP A 5 1.71 1.57 12.37
CA TRP A 5 1.89 1.69 10.93
C TRP A 5 2.17 3.12 10.52
N ARG A 6 2.90 3.28 9.42
CA ARG A 6 3.28 4.59 8.89
C ARG A 6 3.26 4.59 7.37
N LEU A 7 3.06 5.78 6.80
CA LEU A 7 3.16 6.03 5.38
C LEU A 7 4.60 6.43 5.03
N THR A 8 5.10 5.97 3.89
CA THR A 8 6.22 6.64 3.25
C THR A 8 5.73 7.93 2.58
N ARG A 9 6.65 8.84 2.25
CA ARG A 9 6.33 10.06 1.46
C ARG A 9 5.67 9.73 0.11
N GLN A 10 6.03 8.59 -0.48
CA GLN A 10 5.40 8.11 -1.72
C GLN A 10 3.93 7.76 -1.47
N ALA A 11 3.64 6.99 -0.42
CA ALA A 11 2.28 6.63 -0.06
C ALA A 11 1.41 7.85 0.31
N GLU A 12 1.98 8.84 1.02
CA GLU A 12 1.30 10.12 1.31
C GLU A 12 0.90 10.85 0.02
N ARG A 13 1.84 10.96 -0.93
CA ARG A 13 1.56 11.58 -2.24
C ARG A 13 0.45 10.84 -2.98
N SER A 14 0.50 9.51 -3.01
CA SER A 14 -0.53 8.70 -3.67
C SER A 14 -1.90 8.87 -3.02
N LEU A 15 -2.00 8.98 -1.69
CA LEU A 15 -3.28 9.30 -1.03
C LEU A 15 -3.81 10.67 -1.43
N VAL A 16 -2.95 11.69 -1.50
CA VAL A 16 -3.34 13.03 -1.94
C VAL A 16 -3.84 13.00 -3.39
N ASP A 17 -3.15 12.29 -4.28
CA ASP A 17 -3.54 12.17 -5.69
C ASP A 17 -4.87 11.41 -5.85
N ILE A 18 -5.06 10.33 -5.08
CA ILE A 18 -6.34 9.60 -5.01
C ILE A 18 -7.46 10.51 -4.53
N ALA A 19 -7.24 11.26 -3.44
CA ALA A 19 -8.24 12.16 -2.88
C ALA A 19 -8.63 13.26 -3.89
N ARG A 20 -7.66 13.92 -4.51
CA ARG A 20 -7.91 14.96 -5.55
C ARG A 20 -8.75 14.43 -6.69
N TRP A 21 -8.34 13.31 -7.30
CA TRP A 21 -9.09 12.72 -8.40
C TRP A 21 -10.50 12.27 -7.98
N THR A 22 -10.65 11.74 -6.76
CA THR A 22 -11.95 11.32 -6.22
C THR A 22 -12.86 12.51 -5.97
N ILE A 23 -12.34 13.64 -5.48
CA ILE A 23 -13.09 14.91 -5.34
C ILE A 23 -13.58 15.38 -6.70
N GLU A 24 -12.67 15.44 -7.68
CA GLU A 24 -12.97 15.92 -9.04
C GLU A 24 -14.01 15.03 -9.74
N THR A 25 -13.95 13.72 -9.52
CA THR A 25 -14.79 12.75 -10.24
C THR A 25 -16.12 12.47 -9.55
N PHE A 26 -16.14 12.40 -8.21
CA PHE A 26 -17.28 11.91 -7.44
C PHE A 26 -17.76 12.88 -6.35
N GLY A 27 -16.98 13.92 -6.06
CA GLY A 27 -17.27 14.90 -5.03
C GLY A 27 -16.61 14.61 -3.67
N PRO A 28 -16.60 15.62 -2.78
CA PRO A 28 -15.83 15.59 -1.53
C PRO A 28 -16.31 14.53 -0.54
N ARG A 29 -17.61 14.25 -0.48
CA ARG A 29 -18.16 13.23 0.43
C ARG A 29 -17.61 11.84 0.10
N GLN A 30 -17.55 11.50 -1.17
CA GLN A 30 -17.01 10.23 -1.65
C GLN A 30 -15.50 10.15 -1.41
N ALA A 31 -14.77 11.26 -1.58
CA ALA A 31 -13.35 11.32 -1.28
C ALA A 31 -13.05 11.03 0.19
N THR A 32 -13.77 11.68 1.12
CA THR A 32 -13.60 11.44 2.57
C THR A 32 -13.94 10.00 2.95
N ALA A 33 -15.04 9.44 2.42
CA ALA A 33 -15.42 8.06 2.69
C ALA A 33 -14.34 7.08 2.18
N TYR A 34 -13.83 7.31 0.96
CA TYR A 34 -12.86 6.41 0.36
C TYR A 34 -11.47 6.51 1.03
N GLU A 35 -11.04 7.70 1.44
CA GLU A 35 -9.86 7.88 2.27
C GLU A 35 -10.00 7.12 3.59
N THR A 36 -11.15 7.23 4.25
CA THR A 36 -11.43 6.51 5.50
C THR A 36 -11.29 5.00 5.31
N ASP A 37 -11.82 4.44 4.21
CA ASP A 37 -11.69 3.02 3.89
C ASP A 37 -10.23 2.59 3.68
N LEU A 38 -9.42 3.42 3.00
CA LEU A 38 -7.99 3.15 2.79
C LEU A 38 -7.21 3.15 4.11
N ILE A 39 -7.46 4.13 4.97
CA ILE A 39 -6.81 4.25 6.28
C ILE A 39 -7.23 3.11 7.21
N ALA A 40 -8.52 2.78 7.25
CA ALA A 40 -9.04 1.65 8.02
C ALA A 40 -8.43 0.32 7.56
N ARG A 41 -8.20 0.16 6.25
CA ARG A 41 -7.49 -1.01 5.72
C ARG A 41 -6.03 -1.07 6.18
N CYS A 42 -5.30 0.05 6.19
CA CYS A 42 -3.94 0.10 6.72
C CYS A 42 -3.90 -0.32 8.20
N GLN A 43 -4.83 0.18 9.01
CA GLN A 43 -4.97 -0.23 10.40
C GLN A 43 -5.27 -1.72 10.53
N ALA A 44 -6.22 -2.26 9.77
CA ALA A 44 -6.55 -3.68 9.80
C ALA A 44 -5.38 -4.58 9.37
N VAL A 45 -4.50 -4.12 8.48
CA VAL A 45 -3.24 -4.81 8.17
C VAL A 45 -2.32 -4.81 9.39
N ALA A 46 -2.15 -3.66 10.04
CA ALA A 46 -1.29 -3.51 11.23
C ALA A 46 -1.79 -4.34 12.44
N ASP A 47 -3.10 -4.56 12.51
CA ASP A 47 -3.75 -5.41 13.51
C ASP A 47 -3.68 -6.91 13.17
N GLY A 48 -3.23 -7.26 11.95
CA GLY A 48 -3.22 -8.63 11.44
C GLY A 48 -4.61 -9.16 11.05
N ALA A 49 -5.61 -8.29 10.95
CA ALA A 49 -7.00 -8.63 10.65
C ALA A 49 -7.32 -8.61 9.14
N ALA A 50 -6.51 -7.94 8.32
CA ALA A 50 -6.72 -7.87 6.88
C ALA A 50 -5.94 -8.98 6.14
N PRO A 51 -6.58 -9.71 5.20
CA PRO A 51 -5.87 -10.66 4.35
C PRO A 51 -4.88 -9.92 3.46
N SER A 52 -3.67 -10.48 3.33
CA SER A 52 -2.59 -9.92 2.51
C SER A 52 -1.85 -11.01 1.75
N GLN A 53 -1.30 -10.66 0.59
CA GLN A 53 -0.54 -11.55 -0.28
C GLN A 53 0.91 -11.09 -0.34
N SER A 54 1.85 -12.04 -0.20
CA SER A 54 3.29 -11.75 -0.34
C SER A 54 3.68 -11.57 -1.80
N CYS A 55 4.47 -10.55 -2.08
CA CYS A 55 5.03 -10.26 -3.41
C CYS A 55 6.23 -11.13 -3.77
N ARG A 56 6.80 -11.90 -2.81
CA ARG A 56 8.01 -12.71 -3.02
C ARG A 56 7.91 -13.67 -4.20
N ARG A 57 6.73 -14.23 -4.46
CA ARG A 57 6.50 -15.14 -5.61
C ARG A 57 6.44 -14.43 -6.96
N LEU A 58 6.26 -13.11 -6.98
CA LEU A 58 6.02 -12.33 -8.21
C LEU A 58 7.22 -11.49 -8.65
N ILE A 59 8.16 -11.18 -7.76
CA ILE A 59 9.26 -10.23 -8.03
C ILE A 59 10.62 -10.91 -7.91
N ASP A 60 10.96 -11.44 -6.73
CA ASP A 60 12.25 -12.03 -6.41
C ASP A 60 12.14 -12.83 -5.08
N PRO A 61 12.52 -14.11 -5.03
CA PRO A 61 12.58 -14.90 -3.80
C PRO A 61 13.52 -14.32 -2.74
N ASP A 62 14.57 -13.58 -3.15
CA ASP A 62 15.63 -13.08 -2.27
C ASP A 62 15.33 -11.68 -1.72
N LEU A 63 14.12 -11.16 -1.90
CA LEU A 63 13.74 -9.85 -1.40
C LEU A 63 13.80 -9.82 0.15
N PRO A 64 14.69 -8.99 0.75
CA PRO A 64 15.00 -9.05 2.19
C PRO A 64 13.84 -8.59 3.10
N GLU A 65 12.84 -7.91 2.55
CA GLU A 65 11.69 -7.38 3.28
C GLU A 65 10.42 -8.13 2.84
N ASP A 66 9.52 -8.49 3.76
CA ASP A 66 8.24 -9.14 3.41
C ASP A 66 7.31 -8.08 2.81
N LEU A 67 7.56 -7.77 1.53
CA LEU A 67 6.74 -6.91 0.71
C LEU A 67 5.43 -7.65 0.41
N ARG A 68 4.32 -7.02 0.77
CA ARG A 68 2.98 -7.58 0.69
C ARG A 68 2.02 -6.56 0.11
N PHE A 69 0.85 -7.03 -0.30
CA PHE A 69 -0.25 -6.16 -0.66
C PHE A 69 -1.59 -6.67 -0.17
N THR A 70 -2.53 -5.74 0.02
CA THR A 70 -3.95 -6.04 0.24
C THR A 70 -4.79 -5.16 -0.69
N ARG A 71 -6.02 -5.57 -0.99
CA ARG A 71 -6.94 -4.82 -1.86
C ARG A 71 -7.96 -4.06 -1.03
N CYS A 72 -8.19 -2.80 -1.37
CA CYS A 72 -9.30 -1.97 -0.88
C CYS A 72 -9.95 -1.26 -2.07
N GLY A 73 -11.19 -1.61 -2.38
CA GLY A 73 -11.90 -1.08 -3.55
C GLY A 73 -11.11 -1.27 -4.86
N GLN A 74 -10.77 -0.14 -5.49
CA GLN A 74 -10.01 -0.09 -6.74
C GLN A 74 -8.50 0.10 -6.55
N HIS A 75 -8.00 0.07 -5.31
CA HIS A 75 -6.57 0.21 -5.01
C HIS A 75 -5.99 -1.04 -4.32
N PHE A 76 -4.71 -1.28 -4.61
CA PHE A 76 -3.84 -2.15 -3.84
C PHE A 76 -3.02 -1.28 -2.88
N ILE A 77 -2.99 -1.66 -1.62
CA ILE A 77 -2.13 -1.06 -0.61
C ILE A 77 -0.89 -1.95 -0.53
N VAL A 78 0.27 -1.41 -0.92
CA VAL A 78 1.54 -2.12 -0.91
C VAL A 78 2.31 -1.72 0.34
N PHE A 79 2.79 -2.70 1.09
CA PHE A 79 3.41 -2.47 2.39
C PHE A 79 4.47 -3.51 2.72
N ILE A 80 5.29 -3.18 3.71
CA ILE A 80 6.26 -4.08 4.31
C ILE A 80 5.76 -4.44 5.70
N ASP A 81 5.65 -5.72 5.99
CA ASP A 81 5.27 -6.24 7.31
C ASP A 81 6.51 -6.70 8.07
N ASN A 82 7.05 -5.82 8.91
CA ASN A 82 8.17 -6.13 9.79
C ASN A 82 7.67 -6.40 11.21
N PRO A 83 8.46 -7.06 12.08
CA PRO A 83 8.06 -7.31 13.46
C PRO A 83 7.65 -6.05 14.24
N ASP A 84 8.34 -4.93 14.00
CA ASP A 84 8.15 -3.70 14.78
C ASP A 84 7.07 -2.76 14.23
N ALA A 85 6.80 -2.80 12.92
CA ALA A 85 5.88 -1.87 12.27
C ALA A 85 5.44 -2.35 10.89
N VAL A 86 4.28 -1.86 10.45
CA VAL A 86 3.85 -1.92 9.05
C VAL A 86 4.23 -0.62 8.34
N ILE A 87 4.95 -0.73 7.23
CA ILE A 87 5.39 0.43 6.44
C ILE A 87 4.64 0.41 5.11
N VAL A 88 3.70 1.33 4.92
CA VAL A 88 2.95 1.46 3.67
C VAL A 88 3.81 2.19 2.64
N ILE A 89 4.14 1.48 1.57
CA ILE A 89 5.04 1.94 0.51
C ILE A 89 4.27 2.74 -0.53
N ASP A 90 3.11 2.25 -0.98
CA ASP A 90 2.33 2.93 -2.01
C ASP A 90 0.86 2.47 -2.07
N PHE A 91 0.03 3.28 -2.73
CA PHE A 91 -1.34 2.95 -3.11
C PHE A 91 -1.44 2.87 -4.63
N LEU A 92 -1.66 1.68 -5.16
CA LEU A 92 -1.66 1.42 -6.61
C LEU A 92 -3.07 1.16 -7.12
N HIS A 93 -3.54 1.92 -8.11
CA HIS A 93 -4.82 1.61 -8.73
C HIS A 93 -4.76 0.21 -9.36
N ALA A 94 -5.78 -0.62 -9.17
CA ALA A 94 -5.90 -1.98 -9.69
C ALA A 94 -5.81 -2.12 -11.22
N ARG A 95 -5.96 -1.00 -11.97
CA ARG A 95 -5.71 -0.96 -13.42
C ARG A 95 -4.25 -0.63 -13.78
N SER A 96 -3.41 -0.33 -12.79
CA SER A 96 -1.97 -0.19 -12.98
C SER A 96 -1.34 -1.55 -13.27
N ASP A 97 -0.23 -1.54 -14.02
CA ASP A 97 0.69 -2.67 -14.12
C ASP A 97 1.31 -2.97 -12.73
N LEU A 98 0.61 -3.77 -11.94
CA LEU A 98 1.01 -4.14 -10.59
C LEU A 98 2.35 -4.90 -10.61
N PRO A 99 2.57 -5.94 -11.43
CA PRO A 99 3.88 -6.60 -11.53
C PRO A 99 5.02 -5.65 -11.86
N GLY A 100 4.89 -4.79 -12.88
CA GLY A 100 5.95 -3.86 -13.26
C GLY A 100 6.22 -2.75 -12.24
N LYS A 101 5.23 -2.34 -11.45
CA LYS A 101 5.43 -1.39 -10.33
C LYS A 101 6.07 -2.08 -9.13
N LEU A 102 5.61 -3.28 -8.80
CA LEU A 102 6.19 -4.11 -7.75
C LEU A 102 7.68 -4.40 -8.01
N ALA A 103 8.06 -4.73 -9.24
CA ALA A 103 9.46 -4.92 -9.64
C ALA A 103 10.33 -3.68 -9.42
N ARG A 104 9.81 -2.47 -9.69
CA ARG A 104 10.53 -1.22 -9.41
C ARG A 104 10.71 -0.98 -7.90
N LEU A 105 9.66 -1.20 -7.11
CA LEU A 105 9.71 -1.06 -5.66
C LEU A 105 10.69 -2.04 -5.01
N GLY A 106 10.72 -3.30 -5.47
CA GLY A 106 11.70 -4.29 -5.02
C GLY A 106 13.14 -3.95 -5.42
N GLY A 107 13.35 -3.41 -6.62
CA GLY A 107 14.67 -3.07 -7.14
C GLY A 107 15.29 -1.78 -6.56
N GLU A 108 14.49 -0.86 -6.01
CA GLU A 108 14.97 0.36 -5.32
C GLU A 108 15.33 0.10 -3.85
N GLY A 109 14.63 -0.81 -3.18
CA GLY A 109 14.98 -1.26 -1.82
C GLY A 109 16.34 -1.98 -1.75
N ALA A 110 16.70 -2.71 -2.81
CA ALA A 110 18.00 -3.37 -2.92
C ALA A 110 19.19 -2.40 -3.15
N ARG A 111 18.95 -1.19 -3.68
CA ARG A 111 20.00 -0.20 -4.00
C ARG A 111 20.32 0.78 -2.86
N ARG A 112 19.54 0.76 -1.77
CA ARG A 112 19.78 1.60 -0.58
C ARG A 112 20.50 0.83 0.54
N ARG A 113 21.51 0.03 0.18
CA ARG A 113 22.46 -0.59 1.12
C ARG A 113 23.86 -0.09 0.85
#